data_AF-A0A497XKV9-F1
#
_entry.id   AF-A0A497XKV9-F1
#
_cell.length_a   1.000
_cell.length_b   1.000
_cell.length_c   1.000
_cell.angle_alpha   90.00
_cell.angle_beta   90.00
_cell.angle_gamma   90.00
#
_symmetry.space_group_name_H-M   'P 1'
#
loop_
_entity.id
_entity.type
_entity.pdbx_description
1 polymer ?
#
loop_
_entity_poly.entity_id
_entity_poly.type
_entity_poly.pdbx_seq_one_letter_code
_entity_poly.pdbx_strand_id
1 'polypeptide(L)'
;MNIQDYYKYSWFSTLAYVDWKTDALNTTDPGPAIRDAASAERVPGDRLDTKVNTLGEKIFSPATDGGEGWQVADFQPNDAAGFAASLFVKAGTNEKILAIRGTEPSTLGQAYSDLLKADLQQIGEYGTAISQAVSLFNYVQRLMAPASKTDVVQLQIGVSPIPPTPPEYTGNYVTVPGVPPQFVWVKRTNTGTGLGELLKSGDNVTITGHSLGGHLAATGLRLFPTMFQGAVTFNAPGFDPDAGVASFPLTGLVSLGKKQTNNFINAIFAPYLIEAPAASFGTIEGRLHSMVSEDVVPGNDNSVVSSWITGSAPSPRQQIATERNSHMVEPILDALAVQSLLERLNPNIGLDGATRLLAAAATDTGRSEENLLDALGRLVLDSGDVLSTSMLSTKDVGSGWIFPGNFALRAELLKKAVAIDNKITALKAAGTNLALIPLISKSVDQLYGLVKNGDGTAGSAQAYRYALRKLNPFAIVGLDYAAHNADGALDLYDEATGTGELSALWLADRAALLTWRLRANTDDIAPVGGTIRFDGAKYGSKDTRNWEFSDLGTDAAAGQKILVQGSLMGGTSKIVFGTDQRDGEMAGGSDADRLYGNLGDDTIHGN
;
A
#
# COMPACT_ATOMS: atom_id res chain seq x y z
N MET A 1 -13.39 -7.15 -1.22
CA MET A 1 -11.94 -7.34 -1.03
C MET A 1 -11.52 -6.63 0.23
N ASN A 2 -10.48 -7.13 0.88
CA ASN A 2 -9.89 -6.57 2.08
C ASN A 2 -8.45 -6.07 1.81
N ILE A 3 -7.75 -5.53 2.80
CA ILE A 3 -6.39 -5.01 2.62
C ILE A 3 -5.41 -6.13 2.23
N GLN A 4 -5.55 -7.32 2.79
CA GLN A 4 -4.72 -8.48 2.42
C GLN A 4 -4.89 -8.86 0.93
N ASP A 5 -6.10 -8.76 0.37
CA ASP A 5 -6.33 -8.94 -1.07
C ASP A 5 -5.57 -7.87 -1.87
N TYR A 6 -5.65 -6.61 -1.47
CA TYR A 6 -4.94 -5.52 -2.16
C TYR A 6 -3.42 -5.69 -2.07
N TYR A 7 -2.88 -6.10 -0.93
CA TYR A 7 -1.46 -6.43 -0.77
C TYR A 7 -1.04 -7.52 -1.75
N LYS A 8 -1.79 -8.62 -1.82
CA LYS A 8 -1.57 -9.70 -2.79
C LYS A 8 -1.54 -9.17 -4.23
N TYR A 9 -2.53 -8.39 -4.66
CA TYR A 9 -2.57 -7.88 -6.04
C TYR A 9 -1.48 -6.84 -6.34
N SER A 10 -0.99 -6.12 -5.32
CA SER A 10 0.16 -5.23 -5.46
C SER A 10 1.46 -6.00 -5.74
N TRP A 11 1.61 -7.23 -5.22
CA TRP A 11 2.74 -8.11 -5.57
C TRP A 11 2.78 -8.33 -7.07
N PHE A 12 1.65 -8.76 -7.65
CA PHE A 12 1.56 -9.10 -9.06
C PHE A 12 1.64 -7.88 -9.97
N SER A 13 1.07 -6.75 -9.55
CA SER A 13 1.24 -5.47 -10.26
C SER A 13 2.70 -5.02 -10.28
N THR A 14 3.46 -5.27 -9.22
CA THR A 14 4.91 -5.02 -9.15
C THR A 14 5.70 -6.02 -9.99
N LEU A 15 5.34 -7.31 -9.92
CA LEU A 15 5.95 -8.39 -10.69
C LEU A 15 5.68 -8.31 -12.20
N ALA A 16 4.65 -7.58 -12.64
CA ALA A 16 4.37 -7.35 -14.06
C ALA A 16 5.52 -6.61 -14.78
N TYR A 17 6.40 -5.95 -14.03
CA TYR A 17 7.58 -5.25 -14.56
C TYR A 17 8.82 -6.12 -14.67
N VAL A 18 8.77 -7.38 -14.23
CA VAL A 18 9.90 -8.32 -14.32
C VAL A 18 10.03 -8.80 -15.76
N ASP A 19 11.25 -8.75 -16.29
CA ASP A 19 11.60 -9.38 -17.55
C ASP A 19 11.92 -10.86 -17.31
N TRP A 20 10.87 -11.68 -17.32
CA TRP A 20 10.95 -13.11 -17.02
C TRP A 20 11.80 -13.85 -18.05
N LYS A 21 12.63 -14.78 -17.56
CA LYS A 21 13.32 -15.73 -18.42
C LYS A 21 12.51 -17.01 -18.56
N THR A 22 12.76 -17.77 -19.62
CA THR A 22 12.03 -19.02 -19.89
C THR A 22 12.17 -20.06 -18.77
N ASP A 23 13.26 -20.02 -17.99
CA ASP A 23 13.44 -20.91 -16.83
C ASP A 23 12.56 -20.52 -15.63
N ALA A 24 11.99 -19.31 -15.58
CA ALA A 24 10.98 -18.91 -14.60
C ALA A 24 9.65 -19.66 -14.75
N LEU A 25 9.41 -20.29 -15.91
CA LEU A 25 8.24 -21.15 -16.14
C LEU A 25 8.37 -22.54 -15.49
N ASN A 26 9.49 -22.81 -14.80
CA ASN A 26 9.68 -24.06 -14.09
C ASN A 26 8.78 -24.12 -12.86
N THR A 27 7.74 -24.94 -12.91
CA THR A 27 6.77 -25.11 -11.82
C THR A 27 7.25 -26.01 -10.67
N THR A 28 8.44 -26.60 -10.79
CA THR A 28 9.02 -27.49 -9.77
C THR A 28 10.13 -26.84 -8.96
N ASP A 29 10.69 -25.72 -9.44
CA ASP A 29 11.74 -24.96 -8.78
C ASP A 29 11.36 -23.47 -8.80
N PRO A 30 11.04 -22.86 -7.64
CA PRO A 30 10.72 -21.44 -7.57
C PRO A 30 11.95 -20.52 -7.73
N GLY A 31 13.17 -21.06 -7.63
CA GLY A 31 14.42 -20.31 -7.61
C GLY A 31 14.63 -19.37 -8.81
N PRO A 32 14.34 -19.78 -10.06
CA PRO A 32 14.39 -18.90 -11.22
C PRO A 32 13.45 -17.69 -11.13
N ALA A 33 12.21 -17.88 -10.67
CA ALA A 33 11.26 -16.78 -10.54
C ALA A 33 11.67 -15.79 -9.43
N ILE A 34 12.11 -16.30 -8.28
CA ILE A 34 12.63 -15.49 -7.17
C ILE A 34 13.84 -14.66 -7.64
N ARG A 35 14.77 -15.29 -8.36
CA ARG A 35 15.97 -14.65 -8.91
C ARG A 35 15.61 -13.55 -9.90
N ASP A 36 14.71 -13.81 -10.84
CA ASP A 36 14.34 -12.82 -11.87
C ASP A 36 13.64 -11.61 -11.24
N ALA A 37 12.74 -11.84 -10.27
CA ALA A 37 12.08 -10.77 -9.52
C ALA A 37 13.05 -9.90 -8.70
N ALA A 38 14.03 -10.52 -8.03
CA ALA A 38 15.06 -9.82 -7.26
C ALA A 38 16.06 -9.08 -8.17
N SER A 39 16.45 -9.69 -9.29
CA SER A 39 17.39 -9.08 -10.26
C SER A 39 16.77 -7.87 -10.97
N ALA A 40 15.44 -7.83 -11.08
CA ALA A 40 14.70 -6.69 -11.61
C ALA A 40 14.47 -5.57 -10.56
N GLU A 41 14.96 -5.75 -9.32
CA GLU A 41 14.76 -4.82 -8.20
C GLU A 41 13.28 -4.53 -7.90
N ARG A 42 12.41 -5.54 -8.11
CA ARG A 42 10.96 -5.43 -7.91
C ARG A 42 10.51 -5.99 -6.60
N VAL A 43 10.90 -7.24 -6.34
CA VAL A 43 10.54 -7.97 -5.12
C VAL A 43 11.83 -8.60 -4.58
N PRO A 44 12.17 -8.38 -3.29
CA PRO A 44 13.38 -8.97 -2.72
C PRO A 44 13.29 -10.49 -2.70
N GLY A 45 14.42 -11.17 -2.85
CA GLY A 45 14.51 -12.62 -2.79
C GLY A 45 15.96 -13.11 -2.75
N ASP A 46 16.18 -14.26 -2.12
CA ASP A 46 17.44 -15.00 -2.16
C ASP A 46 17.17 -16.45 -2.57
N ARG A 47 17.58 -16.80 -3.80
CA ARG A 47 17.42 -18.13 -4.39
C ARG A 47 18.13 -19.25 -3.62
N LEU A 48 19.08 -18.91 -2.74
CA LEU A 48 19.86 -19.87 -1.97
C LEU A 48 19.32 -20.07 -0.54
N ASP A 49 18.39 -19.21 -0.10
CA ASP A 49 17.74 -19.40 1.19
C ASP A 49 16.68 -20.51 1.07
N THR A 50 16.73 -21.46 1.99
CA THR A 50 15.71 -22.52 2.10
C THR A 50 14.56 -22.11 3.02
N LYS A 51 14.65 -20.94 3.64
CA LYS A 51 13.63 -20.36 4.50
C LYS A 51 12.85 -19.28 3.78
N VAL A 52 11.56 -19.18 4.09
CA VAL A 52 10.69 -18.10 3.58
C VAL A 52 10.88 -16.85 4.43
N ASN A 53 11.91 -16.07 4.10
CA ASN A 53 12.27 -14.84 4.85
C ASN A 53 12.14 -13.56 4.03
N THR A 54 12.02 -13.69 2.70
CA THR A 54 11.83 -12.57 1.78
C THR A 54 10.47 -12.67 1.12
N LEU A 55 10.01 -11.54 0.53
CA LEU A 55 8.73 -11.52 -0.18
C LEU A 55 8.73 -12.43 -1.42
N GLY A 56 9.87 -12.55 -2.11
CA GLY A 56 10.07 -13.47 -3.23
C GLY A 56 9.82 -14.93 -2.84
N GLU A 57 10.49 -15.45 -1.80
CA GLU A 57 10.19 -16.79 -1.29
C GLU A 57 8.76 -16.88 -0.76
N LYS A 58 8.22 -15.82 -0.12
CA LYS A 58 6.83 -15.84 0.37
C LYS A 58 5.84 -16.05 -0.76
N ILE A 59 6.06 -15.43 -1.92
CA ILE A 59 5.17 -15.55 -3.08
C ILE A 59 5.33 -16.93 -3.75
N PHE A 60 6.57 -17.30 -4.09
CA PHE A 60 6.84 -18.40 -5.01
C PHE A 60 7.11 -19.76 -4.33
N SER A 61 7.61 -19.77 -3.09
CA SER A 61 7.92 -21.04 -2.42
C SER A 61 6.65 -21.85 -2.14
N PRO A 62 6.72 -23.19 -2.14
CA PRO A 62 5.58 -24.05 -1.85
C PRO A 62 4.97 -23.77 -0.46
N ALA A 63 3.68 -24.08 -0.33
CA ALA A 63 2.98 -23.98 0.95
C ALA A 63 3.57 -24.88 2.05
N THR A 64 4.22 -26.00 1.66
CA THR A 64 4.93 -26.89 2.61
C THR A 64 6.12 -26.21 3.28
N ASP A 65 6.67 -25.19 2.62
CA ASP A 65 7.86 -24.47 3.08
C ASP A 65 7.49 -23.12 3.71
N GLY A 66 6.17 -22.82 3.81
CA GLY A 66 5.64 -21.58 4.38
C GLY A 66 5.36 -20.45 3.37
N GLY A 67 5.53 -20.72 2.06
CA GLY A 67 5.20 -19.78 0.98
C GLY A 67 3.74 -19.90 0.50
N GLU A 68 3.38 -19.12 -0.51
CA GLU A 68 2.03 -19.09 -1.09
C GLU A 68 1.89 -19.99 -2.32
N GLY A 69 2.98 -20.53 -2.88
CA GLY A 69 2.97 -21.48 -3.99
C GLY A 69 2.51 -20.88 -5.33
N TRP A 70 2.74 -19.58 -5.57
CA TRP A 70 2.50 -18.98 -6.87
C TRP A 70 3.57 -19.37 -7.88
N GLN A 71 3.19 -19.45 -9.16
CA GLN A 71 4.06 -19.85 -10.26
C GLN A 71 3.80 -18.96 -11.48
N VAL A 72 4.85 -18.67 -12.25
CA VAL A 72 4.71 -18.00 -13.56
C VAL A 72 4.28 -19.07 -14.57
N ALA A 73 3.07 -18.94 -15.12
CA ALA A 73 2.54 -19.89 -16.10
C ALA A 73 2.88 -19.50 -17.54
N ASP A 74 2.87 -18.20 -17.83
CA ASP A 74 3.26 -17.63 -19.12
C ASP A 74 3.52 -16.13 -18.95
N PHE A 75 4.23 -15.52 -19.91
CA PHE A 75 4.40 -14.08 -19.97
C PHE A 75 4.50 -13.61 -21.43
N GLN A 76 3.97 -12.41 -21.68
CA GLN A 76 4.10 -11.70 -22.93
C GLN A 76 5.12 -10.56 -22.73
N PRO A 77 6.32 -10.66 -23.34
CA PRO A 77 7.27 -9.56 -23.36
C PRO A 77 6.71 -8.33 -24.07
N ASN A 78 7.34 -7.19 -23.82
CA ASN A 78 6.93 -5.91 -24.40
C ASN A 78 6.85 -5.97 -25.93
N ASP A 79 5.66 -5.72 -26.47
CA ASP A 79 5.42 -5.71 -27.91
C ASP A 79 5.59 -4.31 -28.53
N ALA A 80 5.34 -4.20 -29.83
CA ALA A 80 5.46 -2.94 -30.55
C ALA A 80 4.47 -1.85 -30.09
N ALA A 81 3.38 -2.22 -29.42
CA ALA A 81 2.42 -1.29 -28.85
C ALA A 81 2.77 -0.89 -27.41
N GLY A 82 3.79 -1.49 -26.79
CA GLY A 82 4.14 -1.27 -25.39
C GLY A 82 3.44 -2.23 -24.41
N PHE A 83 2.72 -3.24 -24.91
CA PHE A 83 2.00 -4.18 -24.06
C PHE A 83 2.92 -5.29 -23.54
N ALA A 84 2.89 -5.51 -22.22
CA ALA A 84 3.49 -6.66 -21.57
C ALA A 84 2.59 -7.16 -20.43
N ALA A 85 2.59 -8.47 -20.21
CA ALA A 85 1.80 -9.09 -19.15
C ALA A 85 2.42 -10.40 -18.67
N SER A 86 2.04 -10.83 -17.47
CA SER A 86 2.44 -12.11 -16.90
C SER A 86 1.23 -12.80 -16.29
N LEU A 87 1.08 -14.09 -16.57
CA LEU A 87 0.06 -14.94 -15.98
C LEU A 87 0.67 -15.74 -14.82
N PHE A 88 0.09 -15.57 -13.64
CA PHE A 88 0.44 -16.31 -12.44
C PHE A 88 -0.66 -17.31 -12.09
N VAL A 89 -0.27 -18.48 -11.59
CA VAL A 89 -1.18 -19.52 -11.12
C VAL A 89 -0.78 -19.94 -9.71
N LYS A 90 -1.77 -20.19 -8.85
CA LYS A 90 -1.52 -20.70 -7.50
C LYS A 90 -1.59 -22.23 -7.51
N ALA A 91 -0.46 -22.88 -7.21
CA ALA A 91 -0.31 -24.33 -7.29
C ALA A 91 -1.39 -25.06 -6.48
N GLY A 92 -1.99 -26.10 -7.07
CA GLY A 92 -3.04 -26.91 -6.43
C GLY A 92 -4.42 -26.24 -6.33
N THR A 93 -4.61 -25.07 -6.95
CA THR A 93 -5.89 -24.34 -6.96
C THR A 93 -6.30 -23.91 -8.37
N ASN A 94 -7.51 -23.36 -8.52
CA ASN A 94 -7.96 -22.71 -9.75
C ASN A 94 -7.71 -21.18 -9.75
N GLU A 95 -7.00 -20.64 -8.76
CA GLU A 95 -6.73 -19.20 -8.65
C GLU A 95 -5.62 -18.77 -9.61
N LYS A 96 -5.90 -17.73 -10.40
CA LYS A 96 -5.00 -17.18 -11.41
C LYS A 96 -5.01 -15.66 -11.41
N ILE A 97 -3.88 -15.05 -11.72
CA ILE A 97 -3.75 -13.60 -11.80
C ILE A 97 -3.07 -13.24 -13.12
N LEU A 98 -3.77 -12.48 -13.95
CA LEU A 98 -3.16 -11.83 -15.12
C LEU A 98 -2.71 -10.44 -14.72
N ALA A 99 -1.41 -10.22 -14.61
CA ALA A 99 -0.84 -8.94 -14.27
C ALA A 99 -0.34 -8.21 -15.52
N ILE A 100 -0.79 -6.98 -15.73
CA ILE A 100 -0.41 -6.17 -16.89
C ILE A 100 0.57 -5.09 -16.44
N ARG A 101 1.67 -5.00 -17.16
CA ARG A 101 2.71 -4.00 -16.94
C ARG A 101 2.19 -2.62 -17.32
N GLY A 102 2.50 -1.60 -16.54
CA GLY A 102 2.36 -0.21 -16.97
C GLY A 102 3.56 0.27 -17.77
N THR A 103 3.49 1.49 -18.27
CA THR A 103 4.62 2.12 -18.96
C THR A 103 5.68 2.52 -17.93
N GLU A 104 6.85 1.91 -17.97
CA GLU A 104 7.99 2.27 -17.10
C GLU A 104 9.33 2.36 -17.86
N PRO A 105 10.23 3.25 -17.42
CA PRO A 105 11.49 3.52 -18.09
C PRO A 105 12.48 2.36 -17.93
N SER A 106 13.14 1.96 -19.00
CA SER A 106 14.40 1.20 -18.94
C SER A 106 15.64 2.10 -18.97
N THR A 107 15.47 3.41 -19.20
CA THR A 107 16.55 4.42 -19.27
C THR A 107 16.04 5.82 -18.92
N LEU A 108 16.81 6.61 -18.18
CA LEU A 108 16.59 8.04 -17.96
C LEU A 108 16.75 8.79 -19.31
N GLY A 109 15.66 9.26 -19.93
CA GLY A 109 15.72 10.01 -21.19
C GLY A 109 14.38 10.15 -21.95
N GLN A 110 14.45 10.66 -23.19
CA GLN A 110 13.31 11.00 -24.07
C GLN A 110 12.31 9.85 -24.30
N ALA A 111 12.74 8.58 -24.22
CA ALA A 111 11.86 7.42 -24.35
C ALA A 111 10.73 7.38 -23.30
N TYR A 112 10.98 7.90 -22.08
CA TYR A 112 9.97 8.08 -21.03
C TYR A 112 8.83 9.00 -21.49
N SER A 113 9.20 10.14 -22.07
CA SER A 113 8.24 11.10 -22.61
C SER A 113 7.46 10.45 -23.74
N ASP A 114 8.12 9.79 -24.67
CA ASP A 114 7.48 9.44 -25.95
C ASP A 114 6.49 8.27 -25.83
N LEU A 115 6.78 7.24 -25.02
CA LEU A 115 5.85 6.13 -24.80
C LEU A 115 4.69 6.51 -23.87
N LEU A 116 4.99 7.14 -22.74
CA LEU A 116 3.94 7.62 -21.82
C LEU A 116 3.04 8.64 -22.51
N LYS A 117 3.62 9.52 -23.34
CA LYS A 117 2.86 10.47 -24.17
C LYS A 117 2.01 9.74 -25.19
N ALA A 118 2.52 8.73 -25.90
CA ALA A 118 1.73 8.02 -26.91
C ALA A 118 0.51 7.33 -26.28
N ASP A 119 0.70 6.64 -25.16
CA ASP A 119 -0.37 5.89 -24.50
C ASP A 119 -1.37 6.81 -23.79
N LEU A 120 -0.89 7.80 -23.03
CA LEU A 120 -1.76 8.81 -22.41
C LEU A 120 -2.42 9.73 -23.47
N GLN A 121 -1.80 9.92 -24.63
CA GLN A 121 -2.44 10.61 -25.75
C GLN A 121 -3.60 9.78 -26.29
N GLN A 122 -3.47 8.45 -26.48
CA GLN A 122 -4.62 7.65 -26.89
C GLN A 122 -5.77 7.69 -25.87
N ILE A 123 -5.45 7.73 -24.56
CA ILE A 123 -6.46 7.91 -23.52
C ILE A 123 -7.07 9.33 -23.58
N GLY A 124 -6.26 10.38 -23.68
CA GLY A 124 -6.72 11.76 -23.82
C GLY A 124 -7.57 11.99 -25.07
N GLU A 125 -7.08 11.52 -26.20
CA GLU A 125 -7.68 11.72 -27.51
C GLU A 125 -8.88 10.81 -27.72
N TYR A 126 -8.70 9.50 -27.58
CA TYR A 126 -9.76 8.54 -27.87
C TYR A 126 -10.56 8.07 -26.65
N GLY A 127 -10.03 8.22 -25.44
CA GLY A 127 -10.66 7.73 -24.20
C GLY A 127 -10.11 6.39 -23.70
N THR A 128 -9.28 5.69 -24.48
CA THR A 128 -8.63 4.44 -24.08
C THR A 128 -7.38 4.15 -24.90
N ALA A 129 -6.41 3.44 -24.32
CA ALA A 129 -5.20 2.95 -24.99
C ALA A 129 -5.51 1.78 -25.95
N ILE A 130 -6.16 2.09 -27.08
CA ILE A 130 -6.70 1.11 -28.02
C ILE A 130 -5.64 0.16 -28.60
N SER A 131 -4.41 0.64 -28.84
CA SER A 131 -3.34 -0.20 -29.38
C SER A 131 -2.97 -1.33 -28.42
N GLN A 132 -2.76 -1.00 -27.14
CA GLN A 132 -2.44 -2.01 -26.13
C GLN A 132 -3.66 -2.85 -25.74
N ALA A 133 -4.89 -2.32 -25.83
CA ALA A 133 -6.11 -3.11 -25.67
C ALA A 133 -6.24 -4.20 -26.76
N VAL A 134 -5.79 -3.93 -27.99
CA VAL A 134 -5.69 -4.94 -29.07
C VAL A 134 -4.65 -6.01 -28.73
N SER A 135 -3.49 -5.63 -28.20
CA SER A 135 -2.48 -6.58 -27.72
C SER A 135 -2.98 -7.44 -26.56
N LEU A 136 -3.68 -6.85 -25.59
CA LEU A 136 -4.34 -7.57 -24.50
C LEU A 136 -5.34 -8.60 -25.04
N PHE A 137 -6.23 -8.19 -25.95
CA PHE A 137 -7.18 -9.10 -26.59
C PHE A 137 -6.44 -10.27 -27.25
N ASN A 138 -5.42 -9.97 -28.05
CA ASN A 138 -4.63 -10.98 -28.77
C ASN A 138 -3.96 -11.98 -27.82
N TYR A 139 -3.43 -11.50 -26.70
CA TYR A 139 -2.77 -12.33 -25.70
C TYR A 139 -3.78 -13.24 -24.98
N VAL A 140 -4.92 -12.70 -24.54
CA VAL A 140 -5.99 -13.48 -23.90
C VAL A 140 -6.52 -14.58 -24.83
N GLN A 141 -6.71 -14.28 -26.12
CA GLN A 141 -7.12 -15.29 -27.12
C GLN A 141 -6.10 -16.44 -27.23
N ARG A 142 -4.80 -16.15 -27.14
CA ARG A 142 -3.75 -17.17 -27.15
C ARG A 142 -3.73 -17.99 -25.86
N LEU A 143 -3.89 -17.34 -24.71
CA LEU A 143 -3.98 -18.02 -23.40
C LEU A 143 -5.17 -18.99 -23.32
N MET A 144 -6.29 -18.65 -23.97
CA MET A 144 -7.48 -19.51 -24.01
C MET A 144 -7.39 -20.67 -25.00
N ALA A 145 -6.41 -20.67 -25.91
CA ALA A 145 -6.34 -21.64 -27.00
C ALA A 145 -5.39 -22.81 -26.69
N PRO A 146 -5.70 -24.03 -27.18
CA PRO A 146 -4.78 -25.17 -27.12
C PRO A 146 -3.45 -24.87 -27.79
N ALA A 147 -2.35 -25.41 -27.23
CA ALA A 147 -1.01 -25.22 -27.79
C ALA A 147 -0.85 -25.75 -29.22
N SER A 148 -1.69 -26.72 -29.61
CA SER A 148 -1.73 -27.28 -30.97
C SER A 148 -2.43 -26.37 -31.99
N LYS A 149 -3.16 -25.33 -31.54
CA LYS A 149 -3.93 -24.45 -32.42
C LYS A 149 -3.04 -23.32 -32.95
N THR A 150 -2.88 -23.25 -34.27
CA THR A 150 -2.00 -22.28 -34.97
C THR A 150 -2.76 -21.19 -35.73
N ASP A 151 -4.09 -21.23 -35.68
CA ASP A 151 -5.01 -20.31 -36.36
C ASP A 151 -5.82 -19.47 -35.36
N VAL A 152 -5.25 -19.17 -34.19
CA VAL A 152 -5.88 -18.33 -33.17
C VAL A 152 -6.10 -16.93 -33.74
N VAL A 153 -7.30 -16.39 -33.50
CA VAL A 153 -7.69 -15.05 -33.92
C VAL A 153 -6.74 -14.02 -33.30
N GLN A 154 -6.20 -13.15 -34.14
CA GLN A 154 -5.43 -11.98 -33.77
C GLN A 154 -5.99 -10.78 -34.53
N LEU A 155 -5.88 -9.60 -33.92
CA LEU A 155 -6.32 -8.33 -34.49
C LEU A 155 -5.09 -7.46 -34.73
N GLN A 156 -5.05 -6.82 -35.90
CA GLN A 156 -4.06 -5.80 -36.25
C GLN A 156 -4.78 -4.46 -36.37
N ILE A 157 -4.39 -3.49 -35.57
CA ILE A 157 -4.99 -2.15 -35.57
C ILE A 157 -4.52 -1.33 -36.77
N GLY A 158 -5.44 -0.60 -37.39
CA GLY A 158 -5.15 0.40 -38.41
C GLY A 158 -5.76 1.75 -38.03
N VAL A 159 -5.03 2.83 -38.34
CA VAL A 159 -5.47 4.21 -38.15
C VAL A 159 -5.13 5.00 -39.42
N SER A 160 -6.10 5.72 -39.98
CA SER A 160 -5.91 6.51 -41.21
C SER A 160 -6.84 7.73 -41.23
N PRO A 161 -6.43 8.85 -41.86
CA PRO A 161 -7.33 9.97 -42.13
C PRO A 161 -8.32 9.70 -43.27
N ILE A 162 -8.20 8.57 -43.95
CA ILE A 162 -9.07 8.11 -45.05
C ILE A 162 -9.78 6.81 -44.59
N PRO A 163 -11.08 6.64 -44.87
CA PRO A 163 -11.78 5.41 -44.53
C PRO A 163 -11.08 4.17 -45.12
N PRO A 164 -10.96 3.07 -44.37
CA PRO A 164 -10.38 1.84 -44.89
C PRO A 164 -11.30 1.23 -45.97
N THR A 165 -10.70 0.62 -46.99
CA THR A 165 -11.42 -0.08 -48.06
C THR A 165 -11.27 -1.59 -47.89
N PRO A 166 -12.28 -2.42 -48.22
CA PRO A 166 -12.08 -3.88 -48.21
C PRO A 166 -10.94 -4.26 -49.17
N PRO A 167 -9.99 -5.15 -48.80
CA PRO A 167 -9.98 -6.05 -47.63
C PRO A 167 -9.14 -5.56 -46.44
N GLU A 168 -8.86 -4.26 -46.32
CA GLU A 168 -7.98 -3.68 -45.29
C GLU A 168 -8.51 -3.85 -43.85
N TYR A 169 -9.79 -4.21 -43.70
CA TYR A 169 -10.48 -4.46 -42.45
C TYR A 169 -11.41 -5.68 -42.56
N THR A 170 -11.75 -6.32 -41.43
CA THR A 170 -12.60 -7.53 -41.41
C THR A 170 -13.86 -7.34 -40.53
N GLY A 171 -14.17 -6.10 -40.13
CA GLY A 171 -15.21 -5.77 -39.16
C GLY A 171 -15.78 -4.37 -39.34
N ASN A 172 -16.12 -3.68 -38.25
CA ASN A 172 -16.50 -2.27 -38.30
C ASN A 172 -15.26 -1.38 -38.08
N TYR A 173 -15.36 -0.12 -38.47
CA TYR A 173 -14.40 0.92 -38.11
C TYR A 173 -15.10 1.99 -37.27
N VAL A 174 -14.35 2.66 -36.41
CA VAL A 174 -14.81 3.79 -35.62
C VAL A 174 -14.31 5.07 -36.28
N THR A 175 -15.22 6.01 -36.51
CA THR A 175 -14.87 7.35 -36.99
C THR A 175 -14.66 8.25 -35.78
N VAL A 176 -13.41 8.64 -35.54
CA VAL A 176 -13.04 9.58 -34.48
C VAL A 176 -13.17 11.01 -35.04
N PRO A 177 -14.00 11.87 -34.44
CA PRO A 177 -14.20 13.24 -34.91
C PRO A 177 -12.91 14.07 -34.84
N GLY A 178 -12.50 14.68 -35.94
CA GLY A 178 -11.28 15.49 -36.03
C GLY A 178 -11.20 16.23 -37.37
N VAL A 179 -10.18 17.06 -37.56
CA VAL A 179 -9.87 17.71 -38.85
C VAL A 179 -8.40 17.42 -39.21
N PRO A 180 -8.13 16.45 -40.11
CA PRO A 180 -9.08 15.50 -40.71
C PRO A 180 -9.62 14.49 -39.68
N PRO A 181 -10.78 13.85 -39.94
CA PRO A 181 -11.27 12.76 -39.09
C PRO A 181 -10.29 11.59 -39.16
N GLN A 182 -10.24 10.79 -38.10
CA GLN A 182 -9.47 9.55 -38.09
C GLN A 182 -10.40 8.35 -38.09
N PHE A 183 -10.05 7.34 -38.88
CA PHE A 183 -10.75 6.07 -38.96
C PHE A 183 -9.87 5.04 -38.27
N VAL A 184 -10.39 4.38 -37.23
CA VAL A 184 -9.71 3.33 -36.48
C VAL A 184 -10.42 2.01 -36.77
N TRP A 185 -9.68 0.99 -37.19
CA TRP A 185 -10.23 -0.33 -37.51
C TRP A 185 -9.29 -1.45 -37.07
N VAL A 186 -9.76 -2.68 -37.18
CA VAL A 186 -8.92 -3.87 -37.06
C VAL A 186 -9.04 -4.76 -38.30
N LYS A 187 -7.91 -5.37 -38.65
CA LYS A 187 -7.85 -6.50 -39.57
C LYS A 187 -7.74 -7.77 -38.74
N ARG A 188 -8.65 -8.71 -38.98
CA ARG A 188 -8.57 -10.04 -38.38
C ARG A 188 -7.53 -10.86 -39.11
N THR A 189 -6.57 -11.41 -38.38
CA THR A 189 -5.67 -12.46 -38.84
C THR A 189 -5.91 -13.72 -38.01
N ASN A 190 -5.71 -14.90 -38.59
CA ASN A 190 -5.77 -16.17 -37.85
C ASN A 190 -4.35 -16.74 -37.80
N THR A 191 -3.45 -15.98 -37.19
CA THR A 191 -2.00 -16.22 -37.19
C THR A 191 -1.44 -16.49 -35.81
N GLY A 192 -2.28 -16.44 -34.76
CA GLY A 192 -1.83 -16.68 -33.40
C GLY A 192 -1.66 -18.18 -33.13
N THR A 193 -0.68 -18.51 -32.30
CA THR A 193 -0.52 -19.86 -31.73
C THR A 193 -1.02 -19.86 -30.30
N GLY A 194 -1.83 -20.86 -29.94
CA GLY A 194 -2.33 -21.03 -28.59
C GLY A 194 -1.23 -21.37 -27.59
N LEU A 195 -1.49 -21.08 -26.32
CA LEU A 195 -0.52 -21.23 -25.23
C LEU A 195 -0.84 -22.40 -24.29
N GLY A 196 -1.83 -23.22 -24.64
CA GLY A 196 -2.13 -24.46 -23.90
C GLY A 196 -3.32 -24.35 -22.95
N GLU A 197 -4.34 -23.55 -23.28
CA GLU A 197 -5.56 -23.38 -22.47
C GLU A 197 -5.25 -22.98 -21.02
N LEU A 198 -4.30 -22.07 -20.86
CA LEU A 198 -3.88 -21.52 -19.57
C LEU A 198 -4.98 -20.65 -18.92
N LEU A 199 -5.98 -20.22 -19.69
CA LEU A 199 -7.21 -19.61 -19.19
C LEU A 199 -8.43 -20.37 -19.72
N LYS A 200 -9.30 -20.85 -18.83
CA LYS A 200 -10.49 -21.63 -19.18
C LYS A 200 -11.67 -21.33 -18.26
N SER A 201 -12.87 -21.70 -18.73
CA SER A 201 -14.08 -21.63 -17.91
C SER A 201 -13.93 -22.43 -16.62
N GLY A 202 -14.31 -21.84 -15.48
CA GLY A 202 -14.15 -22.42 -14.14
C GLY A 202 -12.86 -22.01 -13.41
N ASP A 203 -11.94 -21.30 -14.06
CA ASP A 203 -10.83 -20.65 -13.38
C ASP A 203 -11.31 -19.46 -12.51
N ASN A 204 -10.60 -19.18 -11.42
CA ASN A 204 -10.76 -17.95 -10.66
C ASN A 204 -9.67 -16.95 -11.07
N VAL A 205 -9.96 -16.22 -12.16
CA VAL A 205 -9.00 -15.29 -12.75
C VAL A 205 -9.31 -13.86 -12.32
N THR A 206 -8.34 -13.21 -11.67
CA THR A 206 -8.37 -11.75 -11.44
C THR A 206 -7.35 -11.08 -12.35
N ILE A 207 -7.68 -9.91 -12.88
CA ILE A 207 -6.75 -9.10 -13.68
C ILE A 207 -6.27 -7.90 -12.88
N THR A 208 -4.97 -7.63 -12.87
CA THR A 208 -4.41 -6.53 -12.09
C THR A 208 -3.34 -5.78 -12.87
N GLY A 209 -3.04 -4.56 -12.43
CA GLY A 209 -2.00 -3.78 -13.04
C GLY A 209 -1.87 -2.40 -12.40
N HIS A 210 -0.72 -1.80 -12.67
CA HIS A 210 -0.36 -0.48 -12.21
C HIS A 210 -0.33 0.53 -13.37
N SER A 211 -0.69 1.79 -13.14
CA SER A 211 -0.63 2.85 -14.16
C SER A 211 -1.43 2.43 -15.41
N LEU A 212 -0.84 2.49 -16.61
CA LEU A 212 -1.45 2.01 -17.84
C LEU A 212 -1.86 0.51 -17.78
N GLY A 213 -1.11 -0.31 -17.05
CA GLY A 213 -1.48 -1.71 -16.84
C GLY A 213 -2.80 -1.85 -16.07
N GLY A 214 -3.08 -0.94 -15.13
CA GLY A 214 -4.36 -0.88 -14.43
C GLY A 214 -5.51 -0.44 -15.34
N HIS A 215 -5.27 0.53 -16.23
CA HIS A 215 -6.23 0.92 -17.28
C HIS A 215 -6.59 -0.28 -18.18
N LEU A 216 -5.59 -1.06 -18.58
CA LEU A 216 -5.80 -2.26 -19.37
C LEU A 216 -6.45 -3.39 -18.57
N ALA A 217 -6.18 -3.51 -17.27
CA ALA A 217 -6.85 -4.47 -16.40
C ALA A 217 -8.37 -4.22 -16.34
N ALA A 218 -8.77 -2.96 -16.16
CA ALA A 218 -10.18 -2.57 -16.24
C ALA A 218 -10.78 -2.84 -17.63
N THR A 219 -10.02 -2.57 -18.70
CA THR A 219 -10.43 -2.88 -20.08
C THR A 219 -10.61 -4.39 -20.29
N GLY A 220 -9.70 -5.22 -19.77
CA GLY A 220 -9.75 -6.67 -19.85
C GLY A 220 -10.99 -7.25 -19.15
N LEU A 221 -11.31 -6.79 -17.95
CA LEU A 221 -12.54 -7.19 -17.26
C LEU A 221 -13.79 -6.82 -18.08
N ARG A 222 -13.76 -5.69 -18.78
CA ARG A 222 -14.87 -5.27 -19.64
C ARG A 222 -14.98 -6.11 -20.91
N LEU A 223 -13.86 -6.46 -21.54
CA LEU A 223 -13.83 -7.28 -22.75
C LEU A 223 -14.20 -8.75 -22.47
N PHE A 224 -13.76 -9.29 -21.33
CA PHE A 224 -13.93 -10.71 -20.99
C PHE A 224 -14.60 -10.88 -19.60
N PRO A 225 -15.84 -10.38 -19.42
CA PRO A 225 -16.49 -10.28 -18.10
C PRO A 225 -16.85 -11.61 -17.44
N THR A 226 -16.79 -12.72 -18.19
CA THR A 226 -17.03 -14.08 -17.71
C THR A 226 -15.75 -14.87 -17.48
N MET A 227 -14.64 -14.46 -18.09
CA MET A 227 -13.31 -15.00 -17.83
C MET A 227 -12.71 -14.40 -16.56
N PHE A 228 -12.80 -13.07 -16.42
CA PHE A 228 -12.26 -12.36 -15.27
C PHE A 228 -13.35 -12.13 -14.21
N GLN A 229 -13.08 -12.61 -12.99
CA GLN A 229 -13.99 -12.45 -11.85
C GLN A 229 -13.92 -11.05 -11.24
N GLY A 230 -12.82 -10.32 -11.46
CA GLY A 230 -12.67 -8.93 -11.07
C GLY A 230 -11.36 -8.32 -11.56
N ALA A 231 -11.20 -7.02 -11.31
CA ALA A 231 -9.95 -6.33 -11.53
C ALA A 231 -9.57 -5.43 -10.35
N VAL A 232 -8.28 -5.38 -10.06
CA VAL A 232 -7.69 -4.49 -9.06
C VAL A 232 -6.63 -3.64 -9.74
N THR A 233 -6.81 -2.33 -9.72
CA THR A 233 -5.96 -1.38 -10.44
C THR A 233 -5.29 -0.45 -9.46
N PHE A 234 -3.99 -0.20 -9.63
CA PHE A 234 -3.24 0.75 -8.81
C PHE A 234 -2.81 1.94 -9.66
N ASN A 235 -3.06 3.15 -9.18
CA ASN A 235 -2.70 4.38 -9.87
C ASN A 235 -3.09 4.43 -11.35
N ALA A 236 -4.23 3.84 -11.71
CA ALA A 236 -4.64 3.73 -13.09
C ALA A 236 -5.21 5.05 -13.66
N PRO A 237 -4.89 5.41 -14.91
CA PRO A 237 -5.65 6.37 -15.68
C PRO A 237 -7.14 5.98 -15.76
N GLY A 238 -7.98 6.98 -16.03
CA GLY A 238 -9.41 6.78 -16.27
C GLY A 238 -9.73 6.59 -17.75
N PHE A 239 -11.00 6.75 -18.09
CA PHE A 239 -11.51 6.62 -19.44
C PHE A 239 -12.26 7.87 -19.88
N ASP A 240 -12.32 8.09 -21.20
CA ASP A 240 -13.17 9.09 -21.83
C ASP A 240 -13.10 10.50 -21.19
N PRO A 241 -11.90 11.15 -21.15
CA PRO A 241 -11.73 12.46 -20.54
C PRO A 241 -12.58 13.55 -21.17
N ASP A 242 -12.91 14.57 -20.37
CA ASP A 242 -13.59 15.77 -20.85
C ASP A 242 -12.67 16.62 -21.73
N ALA A 243 -11.37 16.66 -21.40
CA ALA A 243 -10.34 17.33 -22.17
C ALA A 243 -9.35 16.32 -22.77
N GLY A 244 -9.19 16.38 -24.09
CA GLY A 244 -8.18 15.65 -24.82
C GLY A 244 -6.87 16.43 -24.92
N VAL A 245 -5.77 15.73 -24.67
CA VAL A 245 -4.41 16.24 -24.73
C VAL A 245 -3.78 15.88 -26.08
N ALA A 246 -3.56 16.89 -26.92
CA ALA A 246 -2.90 16.72 -28.22
C ALA A 246 -1.37 16.56 -28.10
N SER A 247 -0.77 16.91 -26.95
CA SER A 247 0.68 16.79 -26.72
C SER A 247 1.07 16.94 -25.23
N PHE A 248 1.90 16.02 -24.70
CA PHE A 248 2.60 16.18 -23.43
C PHE A 248 4.10 16.58 -23.61
N PRO A 249 4.70 17.32 -22.65
CA PRO A 249 4.02 18.06 -21.57
C PRO A 249 3.09 19.14 -22.15
N LEU A 250 2.05 19.53 -21.38
CA LEU A 250 0.92 20.41 -21.76
C LEU A 250 1.37 21.74 -22.40
N THR A 251 1.74 21.69 -23.68
CA THR A 251 2.22 22.84 -24.47
C THR A 251 1.33 23.10 -25.69
N GLY A 252 0.30 22.26 -25.91
CA GLY A 252 -0.57 22.28 -27.08
C GLY A 252 -2.04 22.50 -26.75
N LEU A 253 -2.83 22.75 -27.81
CA LEU A 253 -4.27 22.96 -27.77
C LEU A 253 -5.00 21.84 -27.00
N VAL A 254 -5.75 22.23 -25.96
CA VAL A 254 -6.72 21.35 -25.30
C VAL A 254 -7.88 21.13 -26.28
N SER A 255 -8.04 19.90 -26.76
CA SER A 255 -9.21 19.50 -27.54
C SER A 255 -10.25 18.89 -26.60
N LEU A 256 -11.50 18.72 -27.03
CA LEU A 256 -12.46 17.90 -26.27
C LEU A 256 -12.08 16.42 -26.45
N GLY A 257 -12.02 15.67 -25.35
CA GLY A 257 -11.78 14.22 -25.42
C GLY A 257 -12.88 13.54 -26.23
N LYS A 258 -12.53 12.58 -27.08
CA LYS A 258 -13.47 12.03 -28.08
C LYS A 258 -14.38 10.94 -27.54
N LYS A 259 -14.10 10.43 -26.34
CA LYS A 259 -14.94 9.49 -25.58
C LYS A 259 -15.38 8.25 -26.38
N GLN A 260 -14.42 7.58 -27.02
CA GLN A 260 -14.66 6.48 -27.96
C GLN A 260 -14.57 5.08 -27.31
N THR A 261 -14.35 4.96 -26.00
CA THR A 261 -14.17 3.66 -25.34
C THR A 261 -15.30 2.68 -25.66
N ASN A 262 -16.55 3.12 -25.56
CA ASN A 262 -17.73 2.29 -25.87
C ASN A 262 -17.79 1.89 -27.35
N ASN A 263 -17.46 2.83 -28.25
CA ASN A 263 -17.47 2.59 -29.69
C ASN A 263 -16.39 1.57 -30.07
N PHE A 264 -15.19 1.67 -29.49
CA PHE A 264 -14.16 0.67 -29.72
C PHE A 264 -14.56 -0.70 -29.19
N ILE A 265 -15.07 -0.80 -27.97
CA ILE A 265 -15.50 -2.11 -27.42
C ILE A 265 -16.56 -2.76 -28.31
N ASN A 266 -17.56 -1.99 -28.76
CA ASN A 266 -18.68 -2.53 -29.53
C ASN A 266 -18.33 -2.79 -31.01
N ALA A 267 -17.57 -1.90 -31.65
CA ALA A 267 -17.29 -1.98 -33.09
C ALA A 267 -16.01 -2.76 -33.42
N ILE A 268 -15.00 -2.69 -32.55
CA ILE A 268 -13.67 -3.27 -32.79
C ILE A 268 -13.54 -4.65 -32.15
N PHE A 269 -13.95 -4.82 -30.90
CA PHE A 269 -13.69 -6.07 -30.15
C PHE A 269 -14.87 -7.04 -30.17
N ALA A 270 -16.10 -6.57 -29.91
CA ALA A 270 -17.28 -7.42 -29.79
C ALA A 270 -17.50 -8.42 -30.95
N PRO A 271 -17.23 -8.09 -32.24
CA PRO A 271 -17.40 -9.05 -33.34
C PRO A 271 -16.48 -10.27 -33.28
N TYR A 272 -15.44 -10.24 -32.44
CA TYR A 272 -14.40 -11.28 -32.35
C TYR A 272 -14.36 -11.98 -30.99
N LEU A 273 -15.24 -11.59 -30.05
CA LEU A 273 -15.40 -12.25 -28.76
C LEU A 273 -16.40 -13.41 -28.86
N ILE A 274 -16.15 -14.48 -28.10
CA ILE A 274 -17.09 -15.60 -27.98
C ILE A 274 -18.31 -15.18 -27.18
N GLU A 275 -18.09 -14.37 -26.15
CA GLU A 275 -19.13 -13.85 -25.27
C GLU A 275 -19.19 -12.32 -25.36
N ALA A 276 -20.38 -11.75 -25.14
CA ALA A 276 -20.55 -10.32 -25.24
C ALA A 276 -19.71 -9.59 -24.16
N PRO A 277 -19.02 -8.48 -24.52
CA PRO A 277 -18.34 -7.65 -23.54
C PRO A 277 -19.37 -6.97 -22.62
N ALA A 278 -18.92 -6.50 -21.45
CA ALA A 278 -19.80 -5.78 -20.54
C ALA A 278 -20.24 -4.44 -21.15
N ALA A 279 -21.53 -4.12 -21.00
CA ALA A 279 -22.15 -2.95 -21.63
C ALA A 279 -21.47 -1.63 -21.22
N SER A 280 -21.07 -1.51 -19.96
CA SER A 280 -20.32 -0.36 -19.42
C SER A 280 -19.53 -0.74 -18.17
N PHE A 281 -18.64 0.14 -17.70
CA PHE A 281 -17.97 -0.05 -16.41
C PHE A 281 -18.97 -0.12 -15.23
N GLY A 282 -20.06 0.63 -15.28
CA GLY A 282 -21.12 0.57 -14.25
C GLY A 282 -21.75 -0.81 -14.10
N THR A 283 -21.81 -1.62 -15.16
CA THR A 283 -22.33 -3.00 -15.08
C THR A 283 -21.40 -3.99 -14.40
N ILE A 284 -20.12 -3.62 -14.22
CA ILE A 284 -19.07 -4.46 -13.62
C ILE A 284 -18.39 -3.78 -12.42
N GLU A 285 -18.93 -2.64 -11.97
CA GLU A 285 -18.35 -1.80 -10.90
C GLU A 285 -18.11 -2.59 -9.61
N GLY A 286 -19.05 -3.45 -9.22
CA GLY A 286 -18.92 -4.30 -8.02
C GLY A 286 -17.81 -5.36 -8.08
N ARG A 287 -17.13 -5.49 -9.22
CA ARG A 287 -15.98 -6.38 -9.45
C ARG A 287 -14.71 -5.60 -9.78
N LEU A 288 -14.74 -4.27 -9.69
CA LEU A 288 -13.65 -3.39 -10.08
C LEU A 288 -13.19 -2.54 -8.89
N HIS A 289 -11.93 -2.69 -8.50
CA HIS A 289 -11.33 -1.99 -7.37
C HIS A 289 -10.26 -1.02 -7.88
N SER A 290 -10.60 0.27 -7.93
CA SER A 290 -9.68 1.34 -8.36
C SER A 290 -8.95 1.97 -7.18
N MET A 291 -7.73 1.51 -6.94
CA MET A 291 -6.86 1.96 -5.86
C MET A 291 -5.98 3.13 -6.31
N VAL A 292 -5.85 4.14 -5.47
CA VAL A 292 -4.96 5.29 -5.68
C VAL A 292 -4.07 5.51 -4.47
N SER A 293 -2.80 5.82 -4.69
CA SER A 293 -1.91 6.29 -3.62
C SER A 293 -2.42 7.64 -3.11
N GLU A 294 -2.42 7.78 -1.80
CA GLU A 294 -2.73 9.01 -1.08
C GLU A 294 -1.65 9.26 -0.04
N ASP A 295 -1.35 10.54 0.20
CA ASP A 295 -0.44 10.91 1.28
C ASP A 295 -1.10 10.60 2.63
N VAL A 296 -0.33 10.07 3.58
CA VAL A 296 -0.79 9.89 4.96
C VAL A 296 -1.16 11.24 5.60
N VAL A 297 -0.55 12.34 5.14
CA VAL A 297 -0.92 13.72 5.48
C VAL A 297 -2.06 14.21 4.58
N PRO A 298 -3.24 14.56 5.13
CA PRO A 298 -4.37 15.03 4.33
C PRO A 298 -4.06 16.33 3.55
N GLY A 299 -4.36 16.35 2.25
CA GLY A 299 -4.35 17.57 1.41
C GLY A 299 -3.20 17.67 0.40
N ASN A 300 -2.34 16.66 0.29
CA ASN A 300 -1.34 16.54 -0.78
C ASN A 300 -1.87 15.70 -1.96
N ASP A 301 -2.96 16.17 -2.54
CA ASP A 301 -3.75 15.44 -3.55
C ASP A 301 -3.19 15.59 -4.98
N ASN A 302 -1.88 15.79 -5.14
CA ASN A 302 -1.25 15.93 -6.47
C ASN A 302 -1.21 14.59 -7.20
N SER A 303 -2.38 14.09 -7.60
CA SER A 303 -2.56 12.85 -8.32
C SER A 303 -3.18 13.14 -9.68
N VAL A 304 -2.39 13.01 -10.74
CA VAL A 304 -2.89 13.02 -12.14
C VAL A 304 -3.55 11.69 -12.54
N VAL A 305 -3.65 10.76 -11.59
CA VAL A 305 -4.28 9.44 -11.70
C VAL A 305 -5.79 9.58 -11.80
N SER A 306 -6.33 9.35 -13.01
CA SER A 306 -7.69 9.72 -13.44
C SER A 306 -8.04 11.17 -13.10
N SER A 307 -8.16 12.01 -14.10
CA SER A 307 -8.36 13.46 -13.94
C SER A 307 -9.20 13.99 -15.10
N TRP A 308 -9.44 15.29 -15.12
CA TRP A 308 -10.07 15.92 -16.28
C TRP A 308 -9.29 15.69 -17.60
N ILE A 309 -7.99 15.34 -17.54
CA ILE A 309 -7.12 15.01 -18.68
C ILE A 309 -7.06 13.50 -18.97
N THR A 310 -7.10 12.66 -17.95
CA THR A 310 -6.89 11.20 -18.06
C THR A 310 -8.16 10.39 -17.89
N GLY A 311 -9.31 11.04 -17.73
CA GLY A 311 -10.63 10.41 -17.75
C GLY A 311 -11.22 10.13 -16.37
N SER A 312 -12.47 9.68 -16.39
CA SER A 312 -13.16 9.21 -15.19
C SER A 312 -12.65 7.85 -14.78
N ALA A 313 -12.43 7.64 -13.48
CA ALA A 313 -12.11 6.33 -12.95
C ALA A 313 -13.24 5.34 -13.29
N PRO A 314 -12.92 4.08 -13.62
CA PRO A 314 -13.92 3.08 -14.00
C PRO A 314 -14.75 2.54 -12.83
N SER A 315 -14.35 2.79 -11.58
CA SER A 315 -15.13 2.60 -10.35
C SER A 315 -14.75 3.65 -9.29
N PRO A 316 -15.48 3.75 -8.16
CA PRO A 316 -15.13 4.66 -7.07
C PRO A 316 -13.70 4.43 -6.58
N ARG A 317 -12.95 5.51 -6.45
CA ARG A 317 -11.56 5.46 -6.00
C ARG A 317 -11.51 5.06 -4.53
N GLN A 318 -10.56 4.19 -4.23
CA GLN A 318 -10.22 3.79 -2.87
C GLN A 318 -8.78 4.24 -2.61
N GLN A 319 -8.59 5.03 -1.56
CA GLN A 319 -7.28 5.56 -1.21
C GLN A 319 -6.49 4.52 -0.44
N ILE A 320 -5.21 4.40 -0.78
CA ILE A 320 -4.21 3.68 -0.01
C ILE A 320 -3.29 4.73 0.57
N ALA A 321 -3.33 4.88 1.89
CA ALA A 321 -2.39 5.73 2.59
C ALA A 321 -0.97 5.19 2.40
N THR A 322 -0.10 6.05 1.88
CA THR A 322 1.32 5.85 1.68
C THR A 322 2.04 6.98 2.40
N GLU A 323 3.26 6.78 2.86
CA GLU A 323 3.98 7.84 3.59
C GLU A 323 4.20 9.12 2.77
N ARG A 324 4.16 8.97 1.45
CA ARG A 324 4.15 10.05 0.49
C ARG A 324 3.36 9.61 -0.74
N ASN A 325 2.48 10.49 -1.23
CA ASN A 325 1.77 10.26 -2.48
C ASN A 325 2.75 9.94 -3.63
N SER A 326 2.54 8.80 -4.29
CA SER A 326 3.44 8.25 -5.30
C SER A 326 2.65 7.69 -6.48
N HIS A 327 3.15 7.93 -7.69
CA HIS A 327 2.71 7.23 -8.88
C HIS A 327 3.32 5.83 -9.00
N MET A 328 4.33 5.47 -8.22
CA MET A 328 4.98 4.17 -8.35
C MET A 328 4.19 3.09 -7.59
N VAL A 329 4.23 1.84 -8.07
CA VAL A 329 3.55 0.71 -7.38
C VAL A 329 4.32 0.28 -6.14
N GLU A 330 5.63 0.54 -6.13
CA GLU A 330 6.57 0.18 -5.08
C GLU A 330 6.19 0.74 -3.69
N PRO A 331 5.96 2.05 -3.50
CA PRO A 331 5.48 2.55 -2.20
C PRO A 331 4.09 2.04 -1.81
N ILE A 332 3.21 1.73 -2.79
CA ILE A 332 1.91 1.11 -2.51
C ILE A 332 2.10 -0.30 -1.95
N LEU A 333 3.02 -1.08 -2.53
CA LEU A 333 3.37 -2.41 -2.05
C LEU A 333 3.86 -2.38 -0.59
N ASP A 334 4.74 -1.45 -0.26
CA ASP A 334 5.32 -1.31 1.09
C ASP A 334 4.25 -0.95 2.11
N ALA A 335 3.44 0.07 1.80
CA ALA A 335 2.33 0.50 2.65
C ALA A 335 1.34 -0.64 2.89
N LEU A 336 0.96 -1.37 1.84
CA LEU A 336 0.06 -2.50 1.95
C LEU A 336 0.67 -3.67 2.73
N ALA A 337 1.99 -3.85 2.71
CA ALA A 337 2.66 -4.85 3.55
C ALA A 337 2.38 -4.57 5.03
N VAL A 338 2.56 -3.32 5.47
CA VAL A 338 2.27 -2.90 6.85
C VAL A 338 0.77 -2.98 7.15
N GLN A 339 -0.07 -2.39 6.30
CA GLN A 339 -1.51 -2.36 6.52
C GLN A 339 -2.15 -3.75 6.54
N SER A 340 -1.63 -4.70 5.76
CA SER A 340 -2.09 -6.09 5.77
C SER A 340 -1.84 -6.78 7.12
N LEU A 341 -0.73 -6.48 7.79
CA LEU A 341 -0.45 -6.96 9.15
C LEU A 341 -1.43 -6.36 10.15
N LEU A 342 -1.74 -5.06 10.02
CA LEU A 342 -2.75 -4.40 10.85
C LEU A 342 -4.12 -5.06 10.70
N GLU A 343 -4.56 -5.34 9.47
CA GLU A 343 -5.81 -6.04 9.21
C GLU A 343 -5.79 -7.48 9.71
N ARG A 344 -4.67 -8.20 9.58
CA ARG A 344 -4.53 -9.56 10.10
C ARG A 344 -4.75 -9.62 11.62
N LEU A 345 -4.29 -8.61 12.35
CA LEU A 345 -4.46 -8.48 13.80
C LEU A 345 -5.77 -7.80 14.20
N ASN A 346 -6.41 -7.06 13.29
CA ASN A 346 -7.73 -6.46 13.47
C ASN A 346 -8.54 -6.54 12.16
N PRO A 347 -9.29 -7.63 11.94
CA PRO A 347 -10.00 -7.87 10.67
C PRO A 347 -11.05 -6.82 10.30
N ASN A 348 -11.44 -5.96 11.24
CA ASN A 348 -12.44 -4.91 11.03
C ASN A 348 -11.82 -3.51 10.89
N ILE A 349 -10.50 -3.40 10.76
CA ILE A 349 -9.82 -2.10 10.74
C ILE A 349 -10.18 -1.26 9.50
N GLY A 350 -10.29 -1.92 8.34
CA GLY A 350 -10.51 -1.25 7.05
C GLY A 350 -9.39 -0.28 6.65
N LEU A 351 -9.47 0.24 5.41
CA LEU A 351 -8.48 1.20 4.88
C LEU A 351 -8.41 2.49 5.73
N ASP A 352 -9.56 3.02 6.15
CA ASP A 352 -9.63 4.24 6.98
C ASP A 352 -8.96 4.03 8.35
N GLY A 353 -9.20 2.89 8.99
CA GLY A 353 -8.60 2.58 10.29
C GLY A 353 -7.09 2.35 10.18
N ALA A 354 -6.63 1.69 9.11
CA ALA A 354 -5.22 1.47 8.83
C ALA A 354 -4.50 2.80 8.54
N THR A 355 -5.12 3.66 7.72
CA THR A 355 -4.66 5.03 7.42
C THR A 355 -4.49 5.84 8.69
N ARG A 356 -5.47 5.80 9.60
CA ARG A 356 -5.37 6.49 10.88
C ARG A 356 -4.25 5.96 11.78
N LEU A 357 -3.94 4.66 11.75
CA LEU A 357 -2.79 4.09 12.48
C LEU A 357 -1.45 4.51 11.88
N LEU A 358 -1.34 4.55 10.56
CA LEU A 358 -0.17 5.10 9.88
C LEU A 358 0.04 6.58 10.25
N ALA A 359 -1.01 7.40 10.15
CA ALA A 359 -0.96 8.81 10.51
C ALA A 359 -0.61 9.01 12.00
N ALA A 360 -1.04 8.11 12.88
CA ALA A 360 -0.75 8.21 14.31
C ALA A 360 0.67 7.74 14.70
N ALA A 361 1.40 7.06 13.82
CA ALA A 361 2.69 6.46 14.14
C ALA A 361 3.88 7.44 14.12
N ALA A 362 3.76 8.57 13.42
CA ALA A 362 4.80 9.61 13.34
C ALA A 362 4.18 10.98 13.01
N THR A 363 4.86 12.07 13.40
CA THR A 363 4.62 13.43 12.86
C THR A 363 5.51 13.74 11.65
N ASP A 364 6.60 13.00 11.46
CA ASP A 364 7.47 13.13 10.28
C ASP A 364 6.91 12.27 9.14
N THR A 365 6.70 12.86 7.97
CA THR A 365 6.42 12.11 6.74
C THR A 365 7.59 11.18 6.42
N GLY A 366 7.32 9.90 6.13
CA GLY A 366 8.36 8.94 5.76
C GLY A 366 8.93 8.08 6.89
N ARG A 367 8.16 7.86 7.98
CA ARG A 367 8.53 6.99 9.13
C ARG A 367 7.38 6.17 9.72
N SER A 368 6.16 6.36 9.21
CA SER A 368 4.97 5.74 9.78
C SER A 368 5.00 4.22 9.61
N GLU A 369 5.45 3.74 8.45
CA GLU A 369 5.53 2.31 8.13
C GLU A 369 6.59 1.63 9.01
N GLU A 370 7.78 2.23 9.11
CA GLU A 370 8.87 1.73 9.93
C GLU A 370 8.54 1.73 11.41
N ASN A 371 7.96 2.81 11.93
CA ASN A 371 7.60 2.90 13.34
C ASN A 371 6.57 1.83 13.72
N LEU A 372 5.59 1.57 12.85
CA LEU A 372 4.60 0.50 13.07
C LEU A 372 5.25 -0.88 12.99
N LEU A 373 6.09 -1.15 12.00
CA LEU A 373 6.80 -2.43 11.88
C LEU A 373 7.78 -2.66 13.04
N ASP A 374 8.44 -1.61 13.53
CA ASP A 374 9.29 -1.67 14.71
C ASP A 374 8.50 -1.99 15.97
N ALA A 375 7.39 -1.28 16.18
CA ALA A 375 6.51 -1.51 17.31
C ALA A 375 5.94 -2.94 17.29
N LEU A 376 5.49 -3.42 16.14
CA LEU A 376 5.01 -4.80 15.97
C LEU A 376 6.14 -5.82 16.15
N GLY A 377 7.28 -5.61 15.48
CA GLY A 377 8.42 -6.50 15.50
C GLY A 377 8.98 -6.69 16.90
N ARG A 378 9.12 -5.62 17.68
CA ARG A 378 9.57 -5.68 19.09
C ARG A 378 8.63 -6.47 19.99
N LEU A 379 7.34 -6.55 19.64
CA LEU A 379 6.35 -7.30 20.41
C LEU A 379 6.35 -8.79 20.04
N VAL A 380 6.38 -9.09 18.74
CA VAL A 380 6.08 -10.46 18.26
C VAL A 380 7.32 -11.27 17.92
N LEU A 381 8.40 -10.65 17.46
CA LEU A 381 9.64 -11.35 17.09
C LEU A 381 10.47 -11.67 18.34
N ASP A 382 11.27 -12.74 18.26
CA ASP A 382 12.17 -13.12 19.35
C ASP A 382 13.34 -12.10 19.44
N SER A 383 13.94 -11.93 20.62
CA SER A 383 14.91 -10.86 20.90
C SER A 383 16.18 -10.89 20.03
N GLY A 384 16.51 -12.04 19.43
CA GLY A 384 17.60 -12.19 18.44
C GLY A 384 17.23 -11.84 16.99
N ASP A 385 15.93 -11.64 16.71
CA ASP A 385 15.37 -11.39 15.38
C ASP A 385 14.89 -9.93 15.20
N VAL A 386 15.18 -9.06 16.18
CA VAL A 386 14.85 -7.63 16.08
C VAL A 386 15.78 -6.97 15.06
N LEU A 387 15.42 -7.11 13.78
CA LEU A 387 16.00 -6.36 12.68
C LEU A 387 15.79 -4.86 12.97
N SER A 388 16.88 -4.19 13.34
CA SER A 388 16.88 -2.75 13.55
C SER A 388 16.63 -2.04 12.22
N THR A 389 15.51 -1.36 12.09
CA THR A 389 15.20 -0.49 10.95
C THR A 389 15.86 0.88 11.08
N SER A 390 16.80 1.06 12.02
CA SER A 390 17.55 2.31 12.24
C SER A 390 18.25 2.89 10.98
N MET A 391 18.26 2.15 9.87
CA MET A 391 18.73 2.56 8.55
C MET A 391 17.68 3.28 7.69
N LEU A 392 16.40 3.31 8.08
CA LEU A 392 15.28 3.89 7.31
C LEU A 392 14.99 5.32 7.79
N SER A 393 15.96 6.23 7.66
CA SER A 393 15.71 7.65 7.94
C SER A 393 15.19 8.37 6.70
N THR A 394 13.88 8.64 6.65
CA THR A 394 13.17 9.82 6.05
C THR A 394 13.51 10.34 4.65
N LYS A 395 14.48 9.79 3.91
CA LYS A 395 14.95 10.41 2.65
C LYS A 395 14.81 9.57 1.39
N ASP A 396 14.51 8.27 1.52
CA ASP A 396 14.70 7.33 0.42
C ASP A 396 13.41 6.61 -0.06
N VAL A 397 12.24 6.95 0.49
CA VAL A 397 10.92 6.71 -0.14
C VAL A 397 10.64 7.80 -1.17
N GLY A 398 11.23 7.65 -2.36
CA GLY A 398 10.95 8.45 -3.55
C GLY A 398 11.26 9.95 -3.40
N SER A 399 12.40 10.40 -3.93
CA SER A 399 12.76 11.83 -4.01
C SER A 399 11.76 12.69 -4.80
N GLY A 400 10.76 12.07 -5.45
CA GLY A 400 9.59 12.70 -6.06
C GLY A 400 8.50 11.69 -6.43
N TRP A 401 7.40 12.19 -7.00
CA TRP A 401 6.18 11.43 -7.33
C TRP A 401 6.38 10.18 -8.22
N ILE A 402 7.43 10.09 -9.03
CA ILE A 402 7.72 8.98 -9.97
C ILE A 402 9.02 8.23 -9.62
N PHE A 403 9.40 8.22 -8.35
CA PHE A 403 10.61 7.54 -7.89
C PHE A 403 10.25 6.36 -6.98
N PRO A 404 10.65 5.12 -7.31
CA PRO A 404 10.26 3.92 -6.55
C PRO A 404 10.97 3.83 -5.18
N GLY A 405 11.93 4.72 -4.90
CA GLY A 405 12.77 4.68 -3.71
C GLY A 405 13.96 3.71 -3.83
N ASN A 406 14.72 3.59 -2.75
CA ASN A 406 15.89 2.71 -2.70
C ASN A 406 15.46 1.23 -2.49
N PHE A 407 15.72 0.37 -3.47
CA PHE A 407 15.34 -1.04 -3.40
C PHE A 407 15.91 -1.80 -2.20
N ALA A 408 17.19 -1.56 -1.84
CA ALA A 408 17.82 -2.27 -0.73
C ALA A 408 17.16 -1.94 0.62
N LEU A 409 16.75 -0.68 0.82
CA LEU A 409 16.05 -0.26 2.02
C LEU A 409 14.63 -0.82 2.10
N ARG A 410 13.88 -0.74 0.99
CA ARG A 410 12.55 -1.34 0.87
C ARG A 410 12.56 -2.86 1.06
N ALA A 411 13.62 -3.51 0.57
CA ALA A 411 13.83 -4.94 0.77
C ALA A 411 13.89 -5.32 2.26
N GLU A 412 14.56 -4.53 3.10
CA GLU A 412 14.62 -4.76 4.55
C GLU A 412 13.26 -4.55 5.23
N LEU A 413 12.49 -3.54 4.80
CA LEU A 413 11.12 -3.32 5.25
C LEU A 413 10.23 -4.54 4.96
N LEU A 414 10.23 -5.01 3.71
CA LEU A 414 9.43 -6.15 3.27
C LEU A 414 9.85 -7.46 3.95
N LYS A 415 11.16 -7.69 4.14
CA LYS A 415 11.66 -8.84 4.92
C LYS A 415 11.13 -8.83 6.34
N LYS A 416 11.15 -7.67 7.00
CA LYS A 416 10.61 -7.53 8.36
C LYS A 416 9.10 -7.79 8.40
N ALA A 417 8.35 -7.30 7.42
CA ALA A 417 6.93 -7.59 7.31
C ALA A 417 6.65 -9.10 7.13
N VAL A 418 7.44 -9.80 6.31
CA VAL A 418 7.36 -11.26 6.14
C VAL A 418 7.68 -11.99 7.44
N ALA A 419 8.74 -11.59 8.15
CA ALA A 419 9.09 -12.20 9.44
C ALA A 419 7.97 -12.05 10.47
N ILE A 420 7.35 -10.87 10.55
CA ILE A 420 6.21 -10.60 11.43
C ILE A 420 4.99 -11.45 11.02
N ASP A 421 4.63 -11.51 9.73
CA ASP A 421 3.51 -12.34 9.24
C ASP A 421 3.72 -13.83 9.59
N ASN A 422 4.92 -14.35 9.35
CA ASN A 422 5.27 -15.73 9.65
C ASN A 422 5.14 -16.02 11.16
N LYS A 423 5.62 -15.11 12.01
CA LYS A 423 5.51 -15.26 13.47
C LYS A 423 4.05 -15.20 13.95
N ILE A 424 3.25 -14.27 13.43
CA ILE A 424 1.80 -14.20 13.73
C ILE A 424 1.11 -15.50 13.31
N THR A 425 1.47 -16.04 12.14
CA THR A 425 0.94 -17.31 11.63
C THR A 425 1.30 -18.48 12.54
N ALA A 426 2.56 -18.58 12.95
CA ALA A 426 3.05 -19.62 13.85
C ALA A 426 2.36 -19.55 15.22
N LEU A 427 2.22 -18.35 15.79
CA LEU A 427 1.50 -18.12 17.05
C LEU A 427 0.04 -18.57 16.94
N LYS A 428 -0.65 -18.19 15.85
CA LYS A 428 -2.03 -18.64 15.59
C LYS A 428 -2.14 -20.15 15.47
N ALA A 429 -1.21 -20.81 14.77
CA ALA A 429 -1.16 -22.26 14.64
C ALA A 429 -0.90 -22.96 15.98
N ALA A 430 -0.16 -22.32 16.88
CA ALA A 430 0.06 -22.77 18.25
C ALA A 430 -1.12 -22.47 19.21
N GLY A 431 -2.21 -21.86 18.73
CA GLY A 431 -3.40 -21.54 19.51
C GLY A 431 -3.39 -20.15 20.16
N THR A 432 -2.36 -19.34 19.91
CA THR A 432 -2.27 -17.95 20.40
C THR A 432 -2.95 -17.00 19.40
N ASN A 433 -4.10 -16.44 19.80
CA ASN A 433 -4.82 -15.47 18.99
C ASN A 433 -4.47 -14.05 19.44
N LEU A 434 -3.81 -13.30 18.56
CA LEU A 434 -3.46 -11.90 18.79
C LEU A 434 -4.57 -10.98 18.28
N ALA A 435 -4.78 -9.88 18.99
CA ALA A 435 -5.70 -8.82 18.57
C ALA A 435 -5.04 -7.44 18.71
N LEU A 436 -5.07 -6.65 17.64
CA LEU A 436 -4.63 -5.26 17.66
C LEU A 436 -5.79 -4.36 18.07
N ILE A 437 -5.60 -3.61 19.16
CA ILE A 437 -6.55 -2.63 19.67
C ILE A 437 -6.02 -1.22 19.39
N PRO A 438 -6.61 -0.46 18.45
CA PRO A 438 -6.21 0.91 18.19
C PRO A 438 -6.47 1.81 19.42
N LEU A 439 -5.53 2.68 19.76
CA LEU A 439 -5.64 3.60 20.90
C LEU A 439 -6.02 5.03 20.50
N ILE A 440 -5.98 5.35 19.20
CA ILE A 440 -6.16 6.71 18.64
C ILE A 440 -7.50 7.37 19.04
N SER A 441 -8.56 6.59 19.24
CA SER A 441 -9.88 7.12 19.60
C SER A 441 -10.23 6.97 21.08
N LYS A 442 -9.31 6.51 21.92
CA LYS A 442 -9.53 6.40 23.37
C LYS A 442 -9.39 7.78 24.01
N SER A 443 -10.33 8.15 24.89
CA SER A 443 -10.10 9.27 25.81
C SER A 443 -9.05 8.90 26.85
N VAL A 444 -8.47 9.91 27.52
CA VAL A 444 -7.53 9.71 28.63
C VAL A 444 -8.13 8.79 29.70
N ASP A 445 -9.38 9.00 30.09
CA ASP A 445 -10.07 8.17 31.09
C ASP A 445 -10.26 6.72 30.63
N GLN A 446 -10.62 6.52 29.35
CA GLN A 446 -10.78 5.18 28.79
C GLN A 446 -9.44 4.45 28.75
N LEU A 447 -8.38 5.13 28.31
CA LEU A 447 -7.04 4.57 28.25
C LEU A 447 -6.52 4.26 29.66
N TYR A 448 -6.75 5.16 30.63
CA TYR A 448 -6.41 4.96 32.03
C TYR A 448 -7.12 3.73 32.64
N GLY A 449 -8.41 3.55 32.32
CA GLY A 449 -9.16 2.35 32.72
C GLY A 449 -8.56 1.06 32.16
N LEU A 450 -8.16 1.06 30.89
CA LEU A 450 -7.56 -0.10 30.20
C LEU A 450 -6.18 -0.45 30.75
N VAL A 451 -5.32 0.53 31.02
CA VAL A 451 -3.98 0.26 31.58
C VAL A 451 -4.05 -0.26 33.02
N LYS A 452 -5.07 0.13 33.79
CA LYS A 452 -5.29 -0.36 35.14
C LYS A 452 -5.87 -1.79 35.15
N ASN A 453 -6.97 -1.98 34.42
CA ASN A 453 -7.84 -3.14 34.58
C ASN A 453 -7.82 -4.11 33.40
N GLY A 454 -7.27 -3.71 32.25
CA GLY A 454 -7.42 -4.43 30.99
C GLY A 454 -8.80 -4.25 30.36
N ASP A 455 -9.08 -5.01 29.30
CA ASP A 455 -10.37 -5.05 28.59
C ASP A 455 -11.22 -6.29 28.93
N GLY A 456 -10.82 -7.03 29.97
CA GLY A 456 -11.42 -8.31 30.35
C GLY A 456 -10.75 -9.53 29.71
N THR A 457 -9.88 -9.35 28.73
CA THR A 457 -9.03 -10.42 28.20
C THR A 457 -7.85 -10.65 29.15
N ALA A 458 -7.51 -11.91 29.42
CA ALA A 458 -6.38 -12.25 30.28
C ALA A 458 -5.08 -11.63 29.74
N GLY A 459 -4.28 -11.02 30.63
CA GLY A 459 -3.02 -10.34 30.27
C GLY A 459 -3.17 -9.00 29.52
N SER A 460 -4.39 -8.57 29.15
CA SER A 460 -4.59 -7.34 28.37
C SER A 460 -4.09 -6.07 29.07
N ALA A 461 -4.17 -5.99 30.40
CA ALA A 461 -3.67 -4.85 31.16
C ALA A 461 -2.15 -4.61 30.91
N GLN A 462 -1.35 -5.67 30.81
CA GLN A 462 0.07 -5.55 30.48
C GLN A 462 0.28 -5.06 29.06
N ALA A 463 -0.54 -5.51 28.10
CA ALA A 463 -0.50 -5.01 26.72
C ALA A 463 -0.73 -3.50 26.65
N TYR A 464 -1.72 -2.99 27.38
CA TYR A 464 -2.00 -1.56 27.43
C TYR A 464 -0.89 -0.77 28.13
N ARG A 465 -0.32 -1.29 29.22
CA ARG A 465 0.83 -0.67 29.90
C ARG A 465 2.06 -0.63 29.02
N TYR A 466 2.34 -1.70 28.26
CA TYR A 466 3.44 -1.73 27.30
C TYR A 466 3.25 -0.65 26.24
N ALA A 467 2.04 -0.57 25.63
CA ALA A 467 1.72 0.45 24.65
C ALA A 467 1.91 1.87 25.22
N LEU A 468 1.54 2.08 26.49
CA LEU A 468 1.72 3.36 27.18
C LEU A 468 3.20 3.71 27.43
N ARG A 469 4.00 2.74 27.87
CA ARG A 469 5.44 2.91 28.14
C ARG A 469 6.19 3.22 26.85
N LYS A 470 5.89 2.51 25.76
CA LYS A 470 6.53 2.66 24.44
C LYS A 470 5.88 3.71 23.53
N LEU A 471 4.79 4.34 23.98
CA LEU A 471 4.01 5.33 23.24
C LEU A 471 3.48 4.80 21.88
N ASN A 472 3.09 3.53 21.83
CA ASN A 472 2.56 2.91 20.62
C ASN A 472 1.11 3.37 20.33
N PRO A 473 0.71 3.54 19.05
CA PRO A 473 -0.66 3.91 18.69
C PRO A 473 -1.69 2.77 18.84
N PHE A 474 -1.24 1.58 19.24
CA PHE A 474 -2.04 0.38 19.42
C PHE A 474 -1.52 -0.47 20.59
N ALA A 475 -2.36 -1.38 21.09
CA ALA A 475 -1.96 -2.47 21.97
C ALA A 475 -2.18 -3.83 21.28
N ILE A 476 -1.32 -4.81 21.55
CA ILE A 476 -1.50 -6.20 21.08
C ILE A 476 -1.92 -7.08 22.26
N VAL A 477 -3.18 -7.49 22.26
CA VAL A 477 -3.79 -8.36 23.27
C VAL A 477 -3.66 -9.83 22.84
N GLY A 478 -3.57 -10.74 23.81
CA GLY A 478 -3.44 -12.19 23.57
C GLY A 478 -1.98 -12.69 23.51
N LEU A 479 -1.01 -11.77 23.55
CA LEU A 479 0.41 -12.09 23.68
C LEU A 479 0.78 -12.30 25.16
N ASP A 480 1.76 -13.17 25.43
CA ASP A 480 2.39 -13.27 26.75
C ASP A 480 3.49 -12.20 26.89
N TYR A 481 3.31 -11.30 27.85
CA TYR A 481 4.23 -10.18 28.11
C TYR A 481 5.33 -10.52 29.10
N ALA A 482 5.45 -11.76 29.60
CA ALA A 482 6.51 -12.13 30.55
C ALA A 482 7.92 -11.79 30.02
N ALA A 483 8.20 -12.04 28.74
CA ALA A 483 9.47 -11.67 28.12
C ALA A 483 9.66 -10.15 27.97
N HIS A 484 8.56 -9.39 27.85
CA HIS A 484 8.55 -7.93 27.73
C HIS A 484 8.50 -7.21 29.08
N ASN A 485 8.40 -7.97 30.17
CA ASN A 485 8.28 -7.50 31.55
C ASN A 485 9.24 -8.22 32.49
N ALA A 486 10.37 -8.71 31.97
CA ALA A 486 11.34 -9.46 32.77
C ALA A 486 12.01 -8.59 33.84
N ASP A 487 12.06 -7.27 33.62
CA ASP A 487 12.52 -6.24 34.55
C ASP A 487 11.43 -5.76 35.53
N GLY A 488 10.18 -6.21 35.37
CA GLY A 488 9.03 -5.76 36.17
C GLY A 488 8.51 -4.37 35.80
N ALA A 489 8.97 -3.77 34.70
CA ALA A 489 8.68 -2.38 34.39
C ALA A 489 7.25 -2.08 33.89
N LEU A 490 6.40 -3.11 33.77
CA LEU A 490 4.96 -3.01 33.53
C LEU A 490 4.14 -3.28 34.80
N ASP A 491 4.80 -3.53 35.93
CA ASP A 491 4.15 -3.83 37.19
C ASP A 491 3.64 -2.55 37.86
N LEU A 492 2.42 -2.63 38.40
CA LEU A 492 1.82 -1.53 39.13
C LEU A 492 2.57 -1.33 40.44
N TYR A 493 2.85 -0.07 40.76
CA TYR A 493 3.40 0.27 42.06
C TYR A 493 2.41 -0.06 43.18
N ASP A 494 2.87 -0.81 44.17
CA ASP A 494 2.16 -1.12 45.41
C ASP A 494 2.85 -0.40 46.58
N GLU A 495 2.13 0.55 47.17
CA GLU A 495 2.63 1.37 48.29
C GLU A 495 2.89 0.54 49.56
N ALA A 496 2.13 -0.54 49.77
CA ALA A 496 2.26 -1.36 50.98
C ALA A 496 3.53 -2.21 50.97
N THR A 497 3.96 -2.65 49.80
CA THR A 497 5.17 -3.46 49.62
C THR A 497 6.36 -2.66 49.12
N GLY A 498 6.13 -1.47 48.56
CA GLY A 498 7.16 -0.66 47.90
C GLY A 498 7.68 -1.29 46.60
N THR A 499 6.93 -2.20 45.98
CA THR A 499 7.33 -2.93 44.76
C THR A 499 6.53 -2.48 43.54
N GLY A 500 7.06 -2.72 42.34
CA GLY A 500 6.48 -2.26 41.07
C GLY A 500 6.90 -0.83 40.73
N GLU A 501 6.68 -0.41 39.49
CA GLU A 501 7.20 0.87 38.98
C GLU A 501 6.10 1.86 38.62
N LEU A 502 4.96 1.37 38.13
CA LEU A 502 3.96 2.21 37.50
C LEU A 502 2.94 2.73 38.53
N SER A 503 3.16 3.94 39.04
CA SER A 503 2.21 4.62 39.94
C SER A 503 0.92 5.04 39.23
N ALA A 504 -0.15 5.23 40.00
CA ALA A 504 -1.44 5.69 39.48
C ALA A 504 -1.35 7.06 38.78
N LEU A 505 -0.50 7.97 39.27
CA LEU A 505 -0.27 9.28 38.65
C LEU A 505 0.52 9.14 37.34
N TRP A 506 1.57 8.32 37.34
CA TRP A 506 2.36 8.05 36.13
C TRP A 506 1.48 7.51 35.01
N LEU A 507 0.59 6.56 35.32
CA LEU A 507 -0.34 5.98 34.34
C LEU A 507 -1.30 7.02 33.77
N ALA A 508 -1.84 7.92 34.60
CA ALA A 508 -2.77 8.96 34.15
C ALA A 508 -2.06 9.97 33.22
N ASP A 509 -0.87 10.41 33.62
CA ASP A 509 -0.08 11.37 32.85
C ASP A 509 0.44 10.78 31.54
N ARG A 510 0.88 9.52 31.56
CA ARG A 510 1.37 8.84 30.36
C ARG A 510 0.23 8.56 29.38
N ALA A 511 -0.96 8.26 29.88
CA ALA A 511 -2.18 8.17 29.07
C ALA A 511 -2.54 9.52 28.43
N ALA A 512 -2.42 10.61 29.18
CA ALA A 512 -2.62 11.96 28.64
C ALA A 512 -1.58 12.28 27.55
N LEU A 513 -0.29 12.06 27.80
CA LEU A 513 0.78 12.28 26.83
C LEU A 513 0.53 11.48 25.54
N LEU A 514 0.26 10.18 25.64
CA LEU A 514 0.01 9.34 24.47
C LEU A 514 -1.20 9.87 23.69
N THR A 515 -2.31 10.22 24.36
CA THR A 515 -3.50 10.77 23.71
C THR A 515 -3.19 12.03 22.90
N TRP A 516 -2.45 12.98 23.50
CA TRP A 516 -2.08 14.22 22.81
C TRP A 516 -1.06 14.00 21.68
N ARG A 517 -0.13 13.06 21.85
CA ARG A 517 0.82 12.69 20.80
C ARG A 517 0.12 12.07 19.61
N LEU A 518 -0.77 11.10 19.83
CA LEU A 518 -1.55 10.49 18.76
C LEU A 518 -2.38 11.56 18.03
N ARG A 519 -2.97 12.51 18.78
CA ARG A 519 -3.69 13.64 18.19
C ARG A 519 -2.79 14.53 17.33
N ALA A 520 -1.61 14.88 17.83
CA ALA A 520 -0.65 15.72 17.10
C ALA A 520 -0.25 15.06 15.77
N ASN A 521 0.04 13.76 15.81
CA ASN A 521 0.39 12.96 14.65
C ASN A 521 -0.76 12.91 13.64
N THR A 522 -1.99 12.59 14.08
CA THR A 522 -3.13 12.49 13.16
C THR A 522 -3.60 13.83 12.58
N ASP A 523 -3.38 14.93 13.29
CA ASP A 523 -3.73 16.29 12.84
C ASP A 523 -2.58 16.98 12.08
N ASP A 524 -1.46 16.29 11.90
CA ASP A 524 -0.22 16.81 11.30
C ASP A 524 0.21 18.16 11.91
N ILE A 525 0.21 18.24 13.24
CA ILE A 525 0.55 19.49 13.94
C ILE A 525 2.06 19.60 14.06
N ALA A 526 2.65 20.40 13.18
CA ALA A 526 4.07 20.71 13.21
C ALA A 526 4.47 21.46 14.52
N PRO A 527 5.61 21.10 15.14
CA PRO A 527 6.13 21.83 16.29
C PRO A 527 6.63 23.23 15.89
N VAL A 528 6.31 24.25 16.69
CA VAL A 528 6.86 25.60 16.54
C VAL A 528 7.91 25.83 17.62
N GLY A 529 9.18 25.95 17.23
CA GLY A 529 10.30 26.07 18.15
C GLY A 529 10.45 24.84 19.05
N GLY A 530 10.22 23.64 18.52
CA GLY A 530 10.27 22.37 19.27
C GLY A 530 9.02 22.10 20.12
N THR A 531 7.95 22.89 20.02
CA THR A 531 6.74 22.66 20.82
C THR A 531 5.49 22.59 19.96
N ILE A 532 4.79 21.46 20.06
CA ILE A 532 3.41 21.29 19.57
C ILE A 532 2.48 22.00 20.55
N ARG A 533 1.55 22.81 20.04
CA ARG A 533 0.63 23.60 20.88
C ARG A 533 -0.81 23.24 20.58
N PHE A 534 -1.58 22.97 21.62
CA PHE A 534 -3.01 22.72 21.57
C PHE A 534 -3.77 23.78 22.38
N ASP A 535 -4.92 24.20 21.86
CA ASP A 535 -5.97 24.81 22.68
C ASP A 535 -6.79 23.69 23.33
N GLY A 536 -6.59 23.44 24.62
CA GLY A 536 -7.24 22.35 25.35
C GLY A 536 -8.77 22.42 25.26
N ALA A 537 -9.36 23.61 25.27
CA ALA A 537 -10.81 23.78 25.21
C ALA A 537 -11.38 23.34 23.86
N LYS A 538 -10.67 23.59 22.76
CA LYS A 538 -11.05 23.13 21.41
C LYS A 538 -11.14 21.60 21.32
N TYR A 539 -10.35 20.90 22.11
CA TYR A 539 -10.29 19.44 22.15
C TYR A 539 -11.01 18.83 23.37
N GLY A 540 -11.86 19.61 24.05
CA GLY A 540 -12.71 19.11 25.13
C GLY A 540 -12.01 18.90 26.48
N SER A 541 -10.77 19.38 26.63
CA SER A 541 -10.14 19.46 27.95
C SER A 541 -10.93 20.40 28.84
N LYS A 542 -11.24 19.94 30.05
CA LYS A 542 -11.90 20.75 31.09
C LYS A 542 -10.90 21.37 32.07
N ASP A 543 -9.62 21.03 31.94
CA ASP A 543 -8.59 21.62 32.77
C ASP A 543 -8.25 23.02 32.26
N THR A 544 -8.24 23.98 33.18
CA THR A 544 -7.97 25.40 32.88
C THR A 544 -6.49 25.75 33.02
N ARG A 545 -5.65 24.80 33.45
CA ARG A 545 -4.20 24.96 33.55
C ARG A 545 -3.52 24.67 32.23
N ASN A 546 -2.33 25.24 32.07
CA ASN A 546 -1.43 24.91 30.98
C ASN A 546 -0.57 23.71 31.38
N TRP A 547 -0.57 22.67 30.56
CA TRP A 547 0.22 21.44 30.78
C TRP A 547 1.26 21.28 29.68
N GLU A 548 2.54 21.27 30.05
CA GLU A 548 3.65 20.93 29.16
C GLU A 548 4.11 19.50 29.45
N PHE A 549 4.04 18.63 28.44
CA PHE A 549 4.55 17.27 28.51
C PHE A 549 5.88 17.16 27.77
N SER A 550 6.84 16.45 28.35
CA SER A 550 8.13 16.13 27.75
C SER A 550 8.50 14.67 28.03
N ASP A 551 8.90 13.91 27.01
CA ASP A 551 9.44 12.56 27.16
C ASP A 551 10.90 12.50 26.72
N LEU A 552 11.83 12.46 27.67
CA LEU A 552 13.26 12.54 27.38
C LEU A 552 13.78 11.31 26.63
N GLY A 553 13.08 10.16 26.67
CA GLY A 553 13.50 8.96 25.95
C GLY A 553 13.27 9.03 24.45
N THR A 554 12.07 9.45 24.03
CA THR A 554 11.71 9.56 22.62
C THR A 554 12.00 10.94 22.04
N ASP A 555 11.96 12.00 22.87
CA ASP A 555 12.10 13.39 22.42
C ASP A 555 13.52 13.94 22.58
N ALA A 556 14.49 13.22 23.18
CA ALA A 556 15.85 13.73 23.39
C ALA A 556 16.58 14.15 22.10
N ALA A 557 16.29 13.51 20.97
CA ALA A 557 16.88 13.88 19.68
C ALA A 557 16.15 15.06 18.98
N ALA A 558 14.90 15.36 19.37
CA ALA A 558 14.02 16.33 18.73
C ALA A 558 13.70 17.57 19.59
N GLY A 559 13.96 17.52 20.90
CA GLY A 559 13.54 18.55 21.85
C GLY A 559 12.03 18.81 21.83
N GLN A 560 11.23 17.83 21.39
CA GLN A 560 9.82 18.00 21.11
C GLN A 560 9.01 18.00 22.41
N LYS A 561 8.14 18.99 22.57
CA LYS A 561 7.25 19.14 23.72
C LYS A 561 5.81 19.26 23.26
N ILE A 562 4.88 18.86 24.11
CA ILE A 562 3.45 19.10 23.88
C ILE A 562 2.93 20.05 24.95
N LEU A 563 2.51 21.24 24.54
CA LEU A 563 1.85 22.22 25.39
C LEU A 563 0.35 22.21 25.12
N VAL A 564 -0.43 21.86 26.13
CA VAL A 564 -1.90 21.93 26.11
C VAL A 564 -2.32 23.15 26.92
N GLN A 565 -2.87 24.16 26.24
CA GLN A 565 -3.24 25.44 26.85
C GLN A 565 -4.67 25.38 27.38
N GLY A 566 -4.84 25.52 28.69
CA GLY A 566 -6.14 25.67 29.35
C GLY A 566 -6.49 27.13 29.69
N SER A 567 -5.49 28.02 29.72
CA SER A 567 -5.68 29.45 29.97
C SER A 567 -4.66 30.31 29.22
N LEU A 568 -5.12 31.45 28.72
CA LEU A 568 -4.28 32.50 28.13
C LEU A 568 -3.45 33.25 29.19
N MET A 569 -3.86 33.21 30.45
CA MET A 569 -3.20 33.86 31.58
C MET A 569 -2.99 32.84 32.71
N GLY A 570 -1.75 32.46 32.99
CA GLY A 570 -1.42 31.51 34.05
C GLY A 570 -0.03 30.90 33.89
N GLY A 571 0.44 30.25 34.95
CA GLY A 571 1.65 29.45 34.94
C GLY A 571 1.53 28.17 34.11
N THR A 572 2.64 27.44 33.94
CA THR A 572 2.66 26.15 33.23
C THR A 572 3.06 25.06 34.20
N SER A 573 2.21 24.04 34.34
CA SER A 573 2.55 22.77 34.98
C SER A 573 3.33 21.91 34.01
N LYS A 574 4.44 21.32 34.45
CA LYS A 574 5.25 20.40 33.65
C LYS A 574 5.08 18.96 34.09
N ILE A 575 4.97 18.09 33.10
CA ILE A 575 5.04 16.64 33.24
C ILE A 575 6.25 16.18 32.45
N VAL A 576 7.27 15.70 33.15
CA VAL A 576 8.53 15.24 32.53
C VAL A 576 8.73 13.77 32.81
N PHE A 577 8.89 12.99 31.74
CA PHE A 577 9.26 11.58 31.80
C PHE A 577 10.73 11.42 31.42
N GLY A 578 11.53 10.96 32.37
CA GLY A 578 12.93 10.60 32.19
C GLY A 578 13.14 9.21 31.58
N THR A 579 14.39 8.82 31.46
CA THR A 579 14.88 7.57 30.89
C THR A 579 15.51 6.68 31.95
N ASP A 580 15.89 5.46 31.58
CA ASP A 580 16.67 4.60 32.47
C ASP A 580 18.16 5.01 32.53
N GLN A 581 18.53 6.09 31.83
CA GLN A 581 19.87 6.67 31.80
C GLN A 581 19.89 8.00 32.55
N ARG A 582 21.09 8.53 32.81
CA ARG A 582 21.26 9.85 33.40
C ARG A 582 20.76 10.95 32.44
N ASP A 583 19.68 11.61 32.79
CA ASP A 583 19.04 12.66 31.98
C ASP A 583 19.53 14.08 32.27
N GLY A 584 20.39 14.24 33.28
CA GLY A 584 20.87 15.54 33.72
C GLY A 584 19.88 16.24 34.64
N GLU A 585 19.53 17.49 34.35
CA GLU A 585 18.69 18.34 35.20
C GLU A 585 17.23 18.40 34.69
N MET A 586 16.29 17.89 35.49
CA MET A 586 14.85 17.99 35.25
C MET A 586 14.24 19.07 36.14
N ALA A 587 13.73 20.14 35.52
CA ALA A 587 13.17 21.28 36.24
C ALA A 587 11.66 21.44 36.00
N GLY A 588 10.93 21.70 37.08
CA GLY A 588 9.52 22.04 37.12
C GLY A 588 9.16 23.31 36.35
N GLY A 589 7.87 23.53 36.18
CA GLY A 589 7.24 24.77 35.78
C GLY A 589 6.84 25.57 37.02
N SER A 590 5.79 26.37 36.93
CA SER A 590 5.44 27.34 37.99
C SER A 590 4.29 26.88 38.90
N ASP A 591 3.81 25.65 38.73
CA ASP A 591 2.57 25.15 39.32
C ASP A 591 2.72 23.65 39.72
N ALA A 592 1.66 22.85 39.62
CA ALA A 592 1.60 21.45 40.04
C ALA A 592 2.40 20.52 39.09
N ASP A 593 3.72 20.58 39.18
CA ASP A 593 4.64 19.78 38.36
C ASP A 593 4.70 18.30 38.79
N ARG A 594 5.00 17.43 37.84
CA ARG A 594 5.23 16.00 38.07
C ARG A 594 6.43 15.54 37.25
N LEU A 595 7.48 15.11 37.94
CA LEU A 595 8.78 14.75 37.35
C LEU A 595 9.08 13.29 37.67
N TYR A 596 9.27 12.48 36.64
CA TYR A 596 9.48 11.04 36.74
C TYR A 596 10.90 10.69 36.27
N GLY A 597 11.86 10.55 37.18
CA GLY A 597 13.27 10.27 36.83
C GLY A 597 13.56 8.83 36.40
N ASN A 598 12.72 7.87 36.80
CA ASN A 598 12.93 6.46 36.46
C ASN A 598 14.25 5.92 37.08
N LEU A 599 15.03 5.08 36.39
CA LEU A 599 16.24 4.43 36.95
C LEU A 599 17.53 5.27 36.88
N GLY A 600 17.52 6.42 36.20
CA GLY A 600 18.68 7.28 35.99
C GLY A 600 19.24 7.95 37.24
N ASP A 601 20.51 8.38 37.18
CA ASP A 601 21.13 9.25 38.20
C ASP A 601 20.79 10.73 37.91
N ASP A 602 19.54 11.10 38.20
CA ASP A 602 18.97 12.37 37.78
C ASP A 602 19.00 13.45 38.87
N THR A 603 19.06 14.71 38.42
CA THR A 603 18.91 15.87 39.30
C THR A 603 17.53 16.49 39.08
N ILE A 604 16.68 16.50 40.12
CA ILE A 604 15.29 16.99 40.04
C ILE A 604 15.15 18.31 40.80
N HIS A 605 14.69 19.35 40.09
CA HIS A 605 14.38 20.68 40.64
C HIS A 605 12.87 20.93 40.57
N GLY A 606 12.18 20.76 41.70
CA GLY A 606 10.82 21.27 41.87
C GLY A 606 10.83 22.78 42.12
N ASN A 607 9.74 23.47 41.80
CA ASN A 607 9.52 24.87 42.17
C ASN A 607 8.63 25.02 43.40
#